data_AF-A0A7K2L0Y2-F1
#
_entry.id   AF-A0A7K2L0Y2-F1
#
_cell.length_a   1.000
_cell.length_b   1.000
_cell.length_c   1.000
_cell.angle_alpha   90.00
_cell.angle_beta   90.00
_cell.angle_gamma   90.00
#
_symmetry.space_group_name_H-M   'P 1'
#
loop_
_entity.id
_entity.type
_entity.pdbx_description
1 polymer ?
#
loop_
_entity_poly.entity_id
_entity_poly.type
_entity_poly.pdbx_seq_one_letter_code
_entity_poly.pdbx_strand_id
1 'polypeptide(L)'
;TGTAGEDQATVIALRGGGETDWAAGDAAAGTEARTVDGALTAIGSYQAENDSLQLMRGFLFAISALVIGAFFTVWTIQRSGDIAVLKALGASTRYLLGDALGQAVLLLTAGTLLGTGLAVGVGALVGGGNVPFVLEPLTVLGPAAVMVVLGVVGAALSIRRITAVDPLTALGSAR
;
A
#
# COMPACT_ATOMS: atom_id res chain seq x y z
N THR A 1 -33.51 -37.86 21.49
CA THR A 1 -34.45 -36.81 21.92
C THR A 1 -33.66 -35.55 22.19
N GLY A 2 -33.69 -34.62 21.23
CA GLY A 2 -32.98 -33.34 21.28
C GLY A 2 -33.77 -32.31 20.48
N THR A 3 -34.91 -31.91 21.03
CA THR A 3 -35.76 -30.82 20.55
C THR A 3 -35.38 -29.56 21.31
N ALA A 4 -34.53 -28.74 20.70
CA ALA A 4 -34.48 -27.30 20.95
C ALA A 4 -34.55 -26.68 19.56
N GLY A 5 -35.57 -25.85 19.30
CA GLY A 5 -35.67 -25.12 18.04
C GLY A 5 -34.36 -24.37 17.83
N GLU A 6 -33.63 -24.73 16.79
CA GLU A 6 -32.47 -23.95 16.38
C GLU A 6 -33.01 -22.57 16.02
N ASP A 7 -32.60 -21.53 16.74
CA ASP A 7 -32.87 -20.14 16.38
C ASP A 7 -32.29 -19.91 14.99
N GLN A 8 -33.11 -20.11 13.95
CA GLN A 8 -32.72 -19.91 12.58
C GLN A 8 -32.66 -18.41 12.33
N ALA A 9 -31.43 -17.87 12.32
CA ALA A 9 -31.17 -16.50 11.94
C ALA A 9 -31.67 -16.28 10.50
N THR A 10 -32.82 -15.62 10.37
CA THR A 10 -33.43 -15.27 9.09
C THR A 10 -33.00 -13.87 8.72
N VAL A 11 -32.26 -13.73 7.61
CA VAL A 11 -31.80 -12.43 7.10
C VAL A 11 -32.65 -12.06 5.88
N ILE A 12 -33.21 -10.85 5.89
CA ILE A 12 -34.02 -10.32 4.79
C ILE A 12 -33.37 -9.02 4.31
N ALA A 13 -33.05 -8.94 3.02
CA ALA A 13 -32.54 -7.72 2.40
C ALA A 13 -33.70 -6.74 2.14
N LEU A 14 -33.68 -5.60 2.79
CA LEU A 14 -34.67 -4.53 2.63
C LEU A 14 -34.02 -3.32 1.96
N ARG A 15 -34.73 -2.68 1.03
CA ARG A 15 -34.30 -1.42 0.39
C ARG A 15 -35.32 -0.33 0.74
N GLY A 16 -34.90 0.65 1.54
CA GLY A 16 -35.72 1.79 1.95
C GLY A 16 -35.21 3.10 1.35
N GLY A 17 -36.08 4.11 1.31
CA GLY A 17 -35.75 5.47 0.90
C GLY A 17 -35.24 6.31 2.09
N GLY A 18 -34.84 7.57 1.83
CA GLY A 18 -34.29 8.47 2.84
C GLY A 18 -35.25 8.84 4.00
N GLU A 19 -36.54 8.59 3.85
CA GLU A 19 -37.58 8.81 4.88
C GLU A 19 -37.98 7.52 5.64
N THR A 20 -37.30 6.40 5.41
CA THR A 20 -37.62 5.13 6.08
C THR A 20 -37.14 5.15 7.54
N ASP A 21 -38.07 5.03 8.48
CA ASP A 21 -37.78 4.88 9.91
C ASP A 21 -37.48 3.41 10.26
N TRP A 22 -36.19 3.07 10.21
CA TRP A 22 -35.69 1.73 10.51
C TRP A 22 -35.89 1.33 11.97
N ALA A 23 -35.81 2.29 12.90
CA ALA A 23 -35.92 2.01 14.33
C ALA A 23 -37.34 1.61 14.74
N ALA A 24 -38.35 2.26 14.15
CA ALA A 24 -39.75 1.86 14.34
C ALA A 24 -40.05 0.47 13.76
N GLY A 25 -39.47 0.15 12.59
CA GLY A 25 -39.58 -1.17 11.97
C GLY A 25 -38.95 -2.28 12.81
N ASP A 26 -37.72 -2.04 13.29
CA ASP A 26 -36.99 -2.97 14.14
C ASP A 26 -37.69 -3.25 15.47
N ALA A 27 -38.21 -2.21 16.12
CA ALA A 27 -38.97 -2.36 17.37
C ALA A 27 -40.28 -3.14 17.18
N ALA A 28 -40.96 -2.97 16.04
CA ALA A 28 -42.20 -3.68 15.73
C ALA A 28 -41.97 -5.16 15.37
N ALA A 29 -40.87 -5.46 14.68
CA ALA A 29 -40.54 -6.81 14.22
C ALA A 29 -39.63 -7.60 15.17
N GLY A 30 -39.06 -6.94 16.20
CA GLY A 30 -38.03 -7.54 17.06
C GLY A 30 -36.73 -7.85 16.31
N THR A 31 -36.44 -7.09 15.26
CA THR A 31 -35.26 -7.27 14.39
C THR A 31 -34.21 -6.20 14.63
N GLU A 32 -33.03 -6.38 14.04
CA GLU A 32 -31.99 -5.36 14.01
C GLU A 32 -31.58 -5.09 12.56
N ALA A 33 -31.87 -3.89 12.06
CA ALA A 33 -31.46 -3.44 10.74
C ALA A 33 -29.97 -3.08 10.78
N ARG A 34 -29.17 -3.82 10.00
CA ARG A 34 -27.74 -3.54 9.78
C ARG A 34 -27.55 -3.00 8.37
N THR A 35 -26.56 -2.13 8.19
CA THR A 35 -26.07 -1.79 6.84
C THR A 35 -25.54 -3.06 6.16
N VAL A 36 -25.48 -3.05 4.82
CA VAL A 36 -24.95 -4.20 4.05
C VAL A 36 -23.53 -4.55 4.52
N ASP A 37 -22.66 -3.56 4.69
CA ASP A 37 -21.29 -3.77 5.19
C ASP A 37 -21.29 -4.34 6.61
N GLY A 38 -22.15 -3.81 7.50
CA GLY A 38 -22.28 -4.29 8.88
C GLY A 38 -22.81 -5.73 8.96
N ALA A 39 -23.68 -6.13 8.02
CA ALA A 39 -24.17 -7.50 7.90
C ALA A 39 -23.09 -8.45 7.37
N LEU A 40 -22.29 -8.02 6.38
CA LEU A 40 -21.18 -8.81 5.84
C LEU A 40 -20.09 -9.06 6.89
N THR A 41 -19.71 -8.04 7.66
CA THR A 41 -18.73 -8.15 8.75
C THR A 41 -19.22 -9.06 9.90
N ALA A 42 -20.54 -9.19 10.09
CA ALA A 42 -21.09 -10.13 11.07
C ALA A 42 -20.92 -11.60 10.65
N ILE A 43 -20.69 -11.87 9.36
CA ILE A 43 -20.40 -13.21 8.86
C ILE A 43 -18.93 -13.52 9.15
N GLY A 44 -18.69 -14.40 10.11
CA GLY A 44 -17.33 -14.75 10.56
C GLY A 44 -16.40 -15.23 9.43
N SER A 45 -16.93 -15.93 8.41
CA SER A 45 -16.14 -16.35 7.26
C SER A 45 -15.72 -15.19 6.35
N TYR A 46 -16.59 -14.21 6.12
CA TYR A 46 -16.25 -13.00 5.35
C TYR A 46 -15.17 -12.19 6.06
N GLN A 47 -15.32 -12.02 7.38
CA GLN A 47 -14.32 -11.31 8.19
C GLN A 47 -12.97 -12.00 8.16
N ALA A 48 -12.93 -13.32 8.40
CA ALA A 48 -11.68 -14.09 8.41
C ALA A 48 -10.96 -14.08 7.04
N GLU A 49 -11.71 -14.17 5.93
CA GLU A 49 -11.15 -14.06 4.59
C GLU A 49 -10.55 -12.67 4.34
N ASN A 50 -11.30 -11.62 4.69
CA ASN A 50 -10.84 -10.24 4.52
C ASN A 50 -9.62 -9.93 5.39
N ASP A 51 -9.56 -10.45 6.62
CA ASP A 51 -8.40 -10.30 7.52
C ASP A 51 -7.14 -10.94 6.93
N SER A 52 -7.27 -12.14 6.36
CA SER A 52 -6.16 -12.82 5.67
C SER A 52 -5.68 -12.03 4.44
N LEU A 53 -6.61 -11.51 3.62
CA LEU A 53 -6.30 -10.67 2.47
C LEU A 53 -5.59 -9.37 2.88
N GLN A 54 -6.03 -8.73 3.96
CA GLN A 54 -5.39 -7.54 4.49
C GLN A 54 -3.97 -7.83 5.00
N LEU A 55 -3.76 -8.93 5.70
CA LEU A 55 -2.45 -9.36 6.16
C LEU A 55 -1.49 -9.62 4.99
N MET A 56 -1.96 -10.32 3.95
CA MET A 56 -1.18 -10.53 2.72
C MET A 56 -0.80 -9.20 2.05
N ARG A 57 -1.75 -8.26 1.89
CA ARG A 57 -1.47 -6.93 1.35
C ARG A 57 -0.46 -6.17 2.22
N GLY A 58 -0.60 -6.23 3.54
CA GLY A 58 0.33 -5.62 4.49
C GLY A 58 1.75 -6.14 4.33
N PHE A 59 1.94 -7.45 4.21
CA PHE A 59 3.25 -8.05 3.93
C PHE A 59 3.80 -7.63 2.56
N LEU A 60 2.96 -7.57 1.52
CA LEU A 60 3.39 -7.09 0.20
C LEU A 60 3.91 -5.66 0.26
N PHE A 61 3.26 -4.77 1.00
CA PHE A 61 3.76 -3.40 1.20
C PHE A 61 5.04 -3.38 2.02
N ALA A 62 5.14 -4.16 3.09
CA ALA A 62 6.34 -4.23 3.93
C ALA A 62 7.56 -4.74 3.15
N ILE A 63 7.40 -5.83 2.40
CA ILE A 63 8.45 -6.40 1.55
C ILE A 63 8.81 -5.42 0.44
N SER A 64 7.83 -4.78 -0.21
CA SER A 64 8.09 -3.76 -1.23
C SER A 64 8.92 -2.60 -0.69
N ALA A 65 8.57 -2.08 0.49
CA ALA A 65 9.33 -1.01 1.14
C ALA A 65 10.77 -1.45 1.45
N LEU A 66 10.96 -2.68 1.94
CA LEU A 66 12.28 -3.26 2.20
C LEU A 66 13.11 -3.35 0.92
N VAL A 67 12.54 -3.92 -0.15
CA VAL A 67 13.21 -4.10 -1.45
C VAL A 67 13.60 -2.76 -2.05
N ILE A 68 12.69 -1.77 -2.03
CA ILE A 68 12.97 -0.43 -2.53
C ILE A 68 14.09 0.23 -1.71
N GLY A 69 14.03 0.15 -0.38
CA GLY A 69 15.08 0.68 0.50
C GLY A 69 16.44 0.02 0.27
N ALA A 70 16.47 -1.30 0.10
CA ALA A 70 17.68 -2.05 -0.23
C ALA A 70 18.25 -1.66 -1.60
N PHE A 71 17.39 -1.50 -2.61
CA PHE A 71 17.78 -1.03 -3.94
C PHE A 71 18.45 0.34 -3.88
N PHE A 72 17.83 1.32 -3.21
CA PHE A 72 18.43 2.65 -3.05
C PHE A 72 19.71 2.61 -2.23
N THR A 73 19.86 1.66 -1.31
CA THR A 73 21.10 1.46 -0.57
C THR A 73 22.23 0.99 -1.47
N VAL A 74 22.00 -0.04 -2.26
CA VAL A 74 22.99 -0.53 -3.24
C VAL A 74 23.32 0.56 -4.26
N TRP A 75 22.31 1.26 -4.77
CA TRP A 75 22.52 2.35 -5.72
C TRP A 75 23.34 3.49 -5.11
N THR A 76 23.01 3.94 -3.90
CA THR A 76 23.75 5.02 -3.26
C THR A 76 25.22 4.64 -3.02
N ILE A 77 25.50 3.37 -2.65
CA ILE A 77 26.87 2.87 -2.52
C ILE A 77 27.60 2.91 -3.86
N GLN A 78 26.98 2.40 -4.94
CA GLN A 78 27.59 2.39 -6.27
C GLN A 78 27.91 3.79 -6.79
N ARG A 79 27.08 4.80 -6.44
CA ARG A 79 27.24 6.20 -6.88
C ARG A 79 28.13 7.04 -5.96
N SER A 80 28.65 6.48 -4.86
CA SER A 80 29.44 7.21 -3.87
C SER A 80 30.75 7.78 -4.44
N GLY A 81 31.38 7.09 -5.40
CA GLY A 81 32.58 7.58 -6.09
C GLY A 81 32.31 8.86 -6.89
N ASP A 82 31.24 8.89 -7.67
CA ASP A 82 30.84 10.06 -8.44
C ASP A 82 30.49 11.25 -7.54
N ILE A 83 29.81 11.00 -6.42
CA ILE A 83 29.47 12.00 -5.40
C ILE A 83 30.74 12.58 -4.78
N ALA A 84 31.75 11.75 -4.50
CA ALA A 84 33.03 12.20 -3.94
C ALA A 84 33.78 13.13 -4.91
N VAL A 85 33.79 12.83 -6.21
CA VAL A 85 34.38 13.70 -7.25
C VAL A 85 33.64 15.02 -7.32
N LEU A 86 32.31 15.02 -7.37
CA LEU A 86 31.50 16.25 -7.39
C LEU A 86 31.71 17.10 -6.13
N LYS A 87 31.83 16.47 -4.96
CA LYS A 87 32.12 17.16 -3.70
C LYS A 87 33.53 17.77 -3.70
N ALA A 88 34.51 17.11 -4.30
CA ALA A 88 35.86 17.64 -4.49
C ALA A 88 35.89 18.86 -5.43
N LEU A 89 34.97 18.91 -6.40
CA LEU A 89 34.75 20.07 -7.28
C LEU A 89 33.94 21.21 -6.62
N GLY A 90 33.56 21.07 -5.34
CA GLY A 90 32.88 22.11 -4.57
C GLY A 90 31.35 21.99 -4.54
N ALA A 91 30.76 20.89 -5.01
CA ALA A 91 29.32 20.69 -4.92
C ALA A 91 28.86 20.56 -3.45
N SER A 92 27.78 21.26 -3.09
CA SER A 92 27.20 21.19 -1.75
C SER A 92 26.47 19.85 -1.53
N THR A 93 26.56 19.31 -0.31
CA THR A 93 25.85 18.06 0.05
C THR A 93 24.34 18.17 -0.10
N ARG A 94 23.77 19.36 0.11
CA ARG A 94 22.33 19.62 -0.11
C ARG A 94 21.94 19.49 -1.59
N TYR A 95 22.77 20.01 -2.48
CA TYR A 95 22.55 19.89 -3.93
C TYR A 95 22.59 18.43 -4.38
N LEU A 96 23.61 17.68 -3.94
CA LEU A 96 23.74 16.24 -4.23
C LEU A 96 22.57 15.42 -3.70
N LEU A 97 22.10 15.73 -2.48
CA LEU A 97 20.94 15.07 -1.88
C LEU A 97 19.65 15.38 -2.65
N GLY A 98 19.46 16.63 -3.07
CA GLY A 98 18.31 17.05 -3.88
C GLY A 98 18.27 16.40 -5.26
N ASP A 99 19.41 16.33 -5.96
CA ASP A 99 19.52 15.62 -7.25
C ASP A 99 19.19 14.13 -7.10
N ALA A 100 19.83 13.46 -6.13
CA ALA A 100 19.62 12.03 -5.90
C ALA A 100 18.16 11.73 -5.51
N LEU A 101 17.55 12.53 -4.64
CA LEU A 101 16.14 12.37 -4.27
C LEU A 101 15.21 12.67 -5.44
N GLY A 102 15.49 13.69 -6.26
CA GLY A 102 14.71 14.00 -7.45
C GLY A 102 14.70 12.84 -8.45
N GLN A 103 15.87 12.26 -8.71
CA GLN A 103 16.00 11.07 -9.56
C GLN A 103 15.28 9.85 -8.97
N ALA A 104 15.39 9.65 -7.66
CA ALA A 104 14.69 8.58 -6.95
C ALA A 104 13.16 8.70 -7.09
N VAL A 105 12.62 9.90 -6.85
CA VAL A 105 11.18 10.19 -6.99
C VAL A 105 10.70 9.96 -8.42
N LEU A 106 11.48 10.41 -9.41
CA LEU A 106 11.14 10.25 -10.82
C LEU A 106 11.08 8.78 -11.22
N LEU A 107 12.09 7.98 -10.84
CA LEU A 107 12.10 6.55 -11.12
C LEU A 107 11.03 5.78 -10.37
N LEU A 108 10.79 6.12 -9.10
CA LEU A 108 9.71 5.52 -8.33
C LEU A 108 8.36 5.80 -8.97
N THR A 109 8.10 7.06 -9.34
CA THR A 109 6.83 7.45 -9.94
C THR A 109 6.64 6.79 -11.31
N ALA A 110 7.68 6.81 -12.17
CA ALA A 110 7.62 6.14 -13.47
C ALA A 110 7.44 4.62 -13.34
N GLY A 111 8.20 3.98 -12.44
CA GLY A 111 8.10 2.54 -12.18
C GLY A 111 6.73 2.15 -11.61
N THR A 112 6.20 2.92 -10.66
CA THR A 112 4.86 2.71 -10.10
C THR A 112 3.78 2.91 -11.16
N LEU A 113 3.87 3.95 -11.99
CA LEU A 113 2.90 4.17 -13.08
C LEU A 113 2.92 3.03 -14.09
N LEU A 114 4.10 2.57 -14.50
CA LEU A 114 4.24 1.43 -15.40
C LEU A 114 3.67 0.15 -14.78
N GLY A 115 4.03 -0.16 -13.53
CA GLY A 115 3.51 -1.32 -12.82
C GLY A 115 1.99 -1.27 -12.63
N THR A 116 1.45 -0.09 -12.29
CA THR A 116 0.02 0.14 -12.15
C THR A 116 -0.70 -0.02 -13.49
N GLY A 117 -0.14 0.54 -14.56
CA GLY A 117 -0.69 0.39 -15.91
C GLY A 117 -0.71 -1.07 -16.37
N LEU A 118 0.35 -1.83 -16.07
CA LEU A 118 0.38 -3.28 -16.32
C LEU A 118 -0.67 -4.03 -15.49
N ALA A 119 -0.80 -3.72 -14.20
CA ALA A 119 -1.78 -4.34 -13.33
C ALA A 119 -3.22 -4.07 -13.80
N VAL A 120 -3.52 -2.83 -14.18
CA VAL A 120 -4.82 -2.45 -14.77
C VAL A 120 -5.05 -3.17 -16.10
N GLY A 121 -4.04 -3.22 -16.97
CA GLY A 121 -4.12 -3.90 -18.27
C GLY A 121 -4.40 -5.40 -18.12
N VAL A 122 -3.67 -6.08 -17.24
CA VAL A 122 -3.90 -7.51 -16.93
C VAL A 122 -5.28 -7.70 -16.29
N GLY A 123 -5.64 -6.84 -15.33
CA GLY A 123 -6.93 -6.89 -14.66
C GLY A 123 -8.12 -6.73 -15.62
N ALA A 124 -8.01 -5.86 -16.62
CA ALA A 124 -9.02 -5.68 -17.65
C ALA A 124 -9.18 -6.93 -18.54
N LEU A 125 -8.10 -7.66 -18.82
CA LEU A 125 -8.15 -8.91 -19.61
C LEU A 125 -8.77 -10.07 -18.82
N VAL A 126 -8.58 -10.09 -17.50
CA VAL A 126 -9.14 -11.12 -16.61
C VAL A 126 -10.61 -10.83 -16.24
N GLY A 127 -10.99 -9.55 -16.18
CA GLY A 127 -12.33 -9.10 -15.78
C GLY A 127 -13.48 -9.52 -16.72
N GLY A 128 -13.18 -10.09 -17.90
CA GLY A 128 -14.18 -10.71 -18.77
C GLY A 128 -14.62 -12.12 -18.36
N GLY A 129 -14.00 -12.72 -17.35
CA GLY A 129 -14.31 -14.07 -16.84
C GLY A 129 -15.24 -14.09 -15.62
N ASN A 130 -15.38 -15.25 -14.99
CA ASN A 130 -16.21 -15.47 -13.79
C ASN A 130 -15.68 -14.81 -12.49
N VAL A 131 -14.61 -14.00 -12.57
CA VAL A 131 -14.00 -13.34 -11.41
C VAL A 131 -14.47 -11.88 -11.40
N PRO A 132 -15.31 -11.45 -10.44
CA PRO A 132 -15.77 -10.08 -10.36
C PRO A 132 -14.60 -9.17 -9.96
N PHE A 133 -13.95 -8.58 -10.95
CA PHE A 133 -12.85 -7.65 -10.77
C PHE A 133 -13.31 -6.22 -11.10
N VAL A 134 -13.40 -5.38 -10.08
CA VAL A 134 -13.85 -3.99 -10.20
C VAL A 134 -12.63 -3.06 -10.18
N LEU A 135 -12.38 -2.40 -11.31
CA LEU A 135 -11.36 -1.38 -11.45
C LEU A 135 -11.92 -0.03 -11.00
N GLU A 136 -11.68 0.32 -9.75
CA GLU A 136 -12.05 1.62 -9.22
C GLU A 136 -10.79 2.50 -9.04
N PRO A 137 -10.82 3.79 -9.40
CA PRO A 137 -9.64 4.64 -9.31
C PRO A 137 -9.00 4.64 -7.93
N LEU A 138 -9.80 4.57 -6.86
CA LEU A 138 -9.29 4.60 -5.49
C LEU A 138 -8.57 3.31 -5.10
N THR A 139 -9.05 2.15 -5.55
CA THR A 139 -8.44 0.84 -5.25
C THR A 139 -7.15 0.60 -6.04
N VAL A 140 -6.94 1.37 -7.12
CA VAL A 140 -5.71 1.36 -7.92
C VAL A 140 -4.72 2.43 -7.44
N LEU A 141 -5.18 3.67 -7.29
CA LEU A 141 -4.31 4.81 -6.95
C LEU A 141 -3.89 4.83 -5.49
N GLY A 142 -4.73 4.33 -4.57
CA GLY A 142 -4.41 4.26 -3.14
C GLY A 142 -3.12 3.46 -2.87
N PRO A 143 -3.05 2.18 -3.28
CA PRO A 143 -1.83 1.37 -3.20
C PRO A 143 -0.62 1.98 -3.91
N ALA A 144 -0.82 2.58 -5.09
CA ALA A 144 0.25 3.23 -5.84
C ALA A 144 0.85 4.41 -5.06
N ALA A 145 0.01 5.25 -4.47
CA ALA A 145 0.46 6.37 -3.64
C ALA A 145 1.24 5.88 -2.41
N VAL A 146 0.75 4.83 -1.73
CA VAL A 146 1.44 4.22 -0.59
C VAL A 146 2.83 3.70 -0.98
N MET A 147 2.95 3.01 -2.13
CA MET A 147 4.26 2.54 -2.63
C MET A 147 5.23 3.69 -2.89
N VAL A 148 4.76 4.78 -3.51
CA VAL A 148 5.61 5.95 -3.79
C VAL A 148 6.10 6.58 -2.47
N VAL A 149 5.20 6.78 -1.51
CA VAL A 149 5.57 7.35 -0.20
C VAL A 149 6.60 6.46 0.52
N LEU A 150 6.34 5.15 0.60
CA LEU A 150 7.27 4.21 1.22
C LEU A 150 8.63 4.19 0.52
N GLY A 151 8.64 4.23 -0.82
CA GLY A 151 9.86 4.24 -1.60
C GLY A 151 10.69 5.51 -1.39
N VAL A 152 10.04 6.68 -1.36
CA VAL A 152 10.70 7.97 -1.11
C VAL A 152 11.28 8.01 0.30
N VAL A 153 10.56 7.51 1.31
CA VAL A 153 11.07 7.38 2.68
C VAL A 153 12.29 6.45 2.71
N GLY A 154 12.23 5.29 2.05
CA GLY A 154 13.34 4.35 1.94
C GLY A 154 14.58 4.97 1.28
N ALA A 155 14.40 5.70 0.17
CA ALA A 155 15.47 6.41 -0.51
C ALA A 155 16.09 7.50 0.38
N ALA A 156 15.27 8.31 1.04
CA ALA A 156 15.74 9.38 1.91
C ALA A 156 16.55 8.85 3.10
N LEU A 157 16.09 7.76 3.74
CA LEU A 157 16.82 7.11 4.82
C LEU A 157 18.17 6.56 4.35
N SER A 158 18.19 5.94 3.17
CA SER A 158 19.39 5.37 2.59
C SER A 158 20.45 6.44 2.26
N ILE A 159 20.06 7.52 1.58
CA ILE A 159 20.98 8.60 1.19
C ILE A 159 21.48 9.36 2.42
N ARG A 160 20.61 9.60 3.43
CA ARG A 160 21.01 10.22 4.70
C ARG A 160 22.06 9.38 5.42
N ARG A 161 21.93 8.05 5.41
CA ARG A 161 22.89 7.16 6.09
C ARG A 161 24.30 7.26 5.49
N ILE A 162 24.43 7.37 4.17
CA ILE A 162 25.74 7.45 3.49
C ILE A 162 26.35 8.85 3.58
N THR A 163 25.55 9.90 3.47
CA THR A 163 26.04 11.29 3.59
C THR A 163 26.43 11.68 5.02
N ALA A 164 25.98 10.95 6.03
CA ALA A 164 26.37 11.10 7.42
C ALA A 164 27.70 10.41 7.79
N VAL A 165 28.24 9.55 6.92
CA VAL A 165 29.56 8.94 7.14
C VAL A 165 30.64 9.97 6.80
N ASP A 166 31.52 10.23 7.76
CA ASP A 166 32.56 11.27 7.67
C ASP A 166 33.59 10.91 6.57
N PRO A 167 33.79 11.74 5.54
CA PRO A 167 34.72 11.44 4.44
C PRO A 167 36.18 11.24 4.89
N LEU A 168 36.56 11.71 6.10
CA LEU A 168 37.90 11.52 6.65
C LEU A 168 38.19 10.08 7.09
N THR A 169 37.19 9.27 7.46
CA THR A 169 37.40 7.84 7.74
C THR A 169 37.50 7.00 6.48
N ALA A 170 36.84 7.41 5.38
CA ALA A 170 36.88 6.70 4.09
C ALA A 170 38.22 6.86 3.36
N LEU A 171 38.95 7.97 3.56
CA LEU A 171 40.30 8.17 3.01
C LEU A 171 41.41 7.55 3.89
N GLY A 172 41.13 7.29 5.17
CA GLY A 172 42.08 6.62 6.08
C GLY A 172 42.17 5.11 5.89
N SER A 173 41.14 4.46 5.34
CA SER A 173 41.09 3.01 5.12
C SER A 173 41.65 2.55 3.77
N ALA A 174 42.09 3.47 2.91
CA ALA A 174 42.70 3.18 1.61
C ALA A 174 44.23 3.16 1.64
N ARG A 175 44.83 3.04 2.83
CA ARG A 175 46.28 2.86 3.00
C ARG A 175 46.57 1.50 3.60
#